data_AF-A0A7C4T793-F1
#
_entry.id   AF-A0A7C4T793-F1
#
_cell.length_a   1.000
_cell.length_b   1.000
_cell.length_c   1.000
_cell.angle_alpha   90.00
_cell.angle_beta   90.00
_cell.angle_gamma   90.00
#
_symmetry.space_group_name_H-M   'P 1'
#
loop_
_entity.id
_entity.type
_entity.pdbx_description
1 polymer ?
#
loop_
_entity_poly.entity_id
_entity_poly.type
_entity_poly.pdbx_seq_one_letter_code
_entity_poly.pdbx_strand_id
1 'polypeptide(L)' 'MKEVWVEKYRPKTLGEVVGQDEIVERLRSYATTGNMPHLLFAGPAGTGKTTCAIALARDMFGENWQQNYFELN' A
#
# COMPACT_ATOMS: atom_id res chain seq x y z
N MET A 1 14.90 14.13 16.16
CA MET A 1 15.21 12.68 16.17
C MET A 1 15.65 12.29 14.77
N LYS A 2 16.71 11.48 14.62
CA LYS A 2 17.13 10.95 13.31
C LYS A 2 16.09 9.90 12.89
N GLU A 3 15.32 10.19 11.86
CA GLU A 3 14.31 9.28 11.33
C GLU A 3 14.98 8.23 10.43
N VAL A 4 14.58 6.96 10.56
CA VAL A 4 15.11 5.86 9.73
C VAL A 4 14.62 6.07 8.29
N TRP A 5 15.53 6.04 7.32
CA TRP A 5 15.21 6.36 5.92
C TRP A 5 14.13 5.46 5.32
N VAL A 6 14.09 4.20 5.76
CA VAL A 6 13.08 3.22 5.34
C VAL A 6 11.67 3.68 5.69
N GLU A 7 11.48 4.34 6.84
CA GLU A 7 10.17 4.90 7.23
C GLU A 7 9.94 6.27 6.61
N LYS A 8 10.97 7.12 6.61
CA LYS A 8 10.89 8.48 6.07
C LYS A 8 10.47 8.51 4.60
N TYR A 9 10.99 7.56 3.80
CA TYR A 9 10.72 7.46 2.37
C TYR A 9 9.80 6.27 2.04
N ARG A 10 9.10 5.70 3.03
CA ARG A 10 8.12 4.65 2.77
C ARG A 10 7.00 5.23 1.86
N PRO A 11 6.74 4.64 0.69
CA PRO A 11 5.66 5.06 -0.19
C PRO A 11 4.33 5.21 0.54
N LYS A 12 3.64 6.32 0.31
CA LYS A 12 2.36 6.62 0.95
C LYS A 12 1.16 6.30 0.08
N THR A 13 1.33 6.35 -1.23
CA THR A 13 0.30 6.08 -2.25
C THR A 13 0.82 5.02 -3.22
N LEU A 14 -0.08 4.38 -3.98
CA LEU A 14 0.35 3.43 -5.02
C LEU A 14 1.16 4.14 -6.12
N GLY A 15 1.03 5.46 -6.27
CA GLY A 15 1.82 6.29 -7.18
C GLY A 15 3.32 6.34 -6.86
N GLU A 16 3.68 6.13 -5.60
CA GLU A 16 5.07 6.23 -5.11
C GLU A 16 5.80 4.88 -5.10
N VAL A 17 5.11 3.77 -5.38
CA VAL A 17 5.69 2.42 -5.41
C VAL A 17 6.47 2.20 -6.71
N VAL A 18 7.70 1.72 -6.60
CA VAL A 18 8.61 1.50 -7.75
C VAL A 18 8.86 0.01 -8.00
N GLY A 19 8.88 -0.41 -9.27
CA GLY A 19 9.36 -1.73 -9.71
C GLY A 19 8.31 -2.85 -9.73
N GLN A 20 7.03 -2.53 -9.51
CA GLN A 20 5.91 -3.48 -9.48
C GLN A 20 4.75 -3.04 -10.38
N ASP A 21 5.05 -2.48 -11.55
CA ASP A 21 4.11 -1.69 -12.37
C ASP A 21 2.78 -2.40 -12.63
N GLU A 22 2.80 -3.68 -13.04
CA GLU A 22 1.58 -4.44 -13.30
C GLU A 22 0.73 -4.67 -12.04
N ILE A 23 1.37 -4.92 -10.90
CA ILE A 23 0.69 -5.09 -9.62
C ILE A 23 0.09 -3.77 -9.17
N VAL A 24 0.89 -2.70 -9.21
CA VAL A 24 0.46 -1.36 -8.80
C VAL A 24 -0.72 -0.89 -9.65
N GLU A 25 -0.71 -1.15 -10.96
CA GLU A 25 -1.81 -0.78 -11.84
C GLU A 25 -3.11 -1.54 -11.51
N ARG A 26 -3.03 -2.85 -11.21
CA ARG A 26 -4.19 -3.61 -10.73
C ARG A 26 -4.72 -3.07 -9.40
N LEU A 27 -3.83 -2.75 -8.46
CA LEU A 27 -4.21 -2.19 -7.17
C LEU A 27 -4.89 -0.81 -7.32
N ARG A 28 -4.40 0.04 -8.23
CA ARG A 28 -5.05 1.31 -8.58
C ARG A 28 -6.46 1.11 -9.13
N SER A 29 -6.65 0.11 -9.99
CA SER A 29 -7.98 -0.25 -10.49
C SER A 29 -8.93 -0.66 -9.36
N TYR A 30 -8.48 -1.45 -8.39
CA TYR A 30 -9.31 -1.81 -7.23
C TYR A 30 -9.64 -0.61 -6.35
N ALA A 31 -8.68 0.28 -6.10
CA ALA A 31 -8.91 1.49 -5.32
C ALA A 31 -9.93 2.43 -5.98
N THR A 32 -9.79 2.65 -7.29
CA THR A 32 -10.67 3.55 -8.05
C THR A 32 -12.07 3.00 -8.25
N THR A 33 -12.22 1.69 -8.44
CA THR A 33 -13.53 1.04 -8.60
C THR A 33 -14.26 0.81 -7.28
N GLY A 34 -13.55 0.86 -6.15
CA GLY A 34 -14.08 0.51 -4.83
C GLY A 34 -14.39 -0.99 -4.66
N ASN A 35 -14.06 -1.81 -5.66
CA ASN A 35 -14.31 -3.25 -5.64
C ASN A 35 -13.00 -4.02 -5.45
N MET A 36 -12.67 -4.28 -4.19
CA MET A 36 -11.46 -4.97 -3.80
C MET A 36 -11.76 -6.43 -3.45
N PRO A 37 -11.18 -7.42 -4.16
CA PRO A 37 -11.25 -8.81 -3.76
C PRO A 37 -10.38 -9.06 -2.52
N HIS A 38 -10.45 -10.26 -1.94
CA HIS A 38 -9.47 -10.67 -0.94
C HIS A 38 -8.09 -10.85 -1.60
N LEU A 39 -7.07 -10.20 -1.04
CA LEU A 39 -5.71 -10.19 -1.58
C LEU A 39 -4.74 -10.89 -0.64
N LEU A 40 -3.80 -11.64 -1.23
CA LEU A 40 -2.63 -12.19 -0.54
C LEU A 40 -1.38 -11.57 -1.16
N PHE A 41 -0.63 -10.81 -0.37
CA PHE A 41 0.66 -10.27 -0.79
C PHE A 41 1.76 -11.27 -0.43
N ALA A 42 2.37 -11.89 -1.44
CA ALA A 42 3.47 -12.85 -1.26
C ALA A 42 4.74 -12.39 -1.97
N GLY A 43 5.90 -12.75 -1.42
CA GLY A 43 7.20 -12.39 -1.98
C GLY A 43 8.30 -12.16 -0.92
N PRO A 44 9.56 -11.96 -1.33
CA PRO A 44 10.70 -11.80 -0.43
C PRO A 44 10.56 -10.64 0.56
N ALA A 45 11.30 -10.67 1.66
CA ALA A 45 11.33 -9.56 2.61
C ALA A 45 11.83 -8.27 1.93
N GLY A 46 11.25 -7.12 2.31
CA GLY A 46 11.67 -5.82 1.78
C GLY A 46 11.15 -5.45 0.38
N THR A 47 10.27 -6.25 -0.24
CA THR A 47 9.73 -5.95 -1.59
C THR A 47 8.48 -5.06 -1.62
N GLY A 48 8.13 -4.42 -0.49
CA GLY A 48 7.00 -3.48 -0.44
C GLY A 48 5.62 -4.09 -0.20
N LYS A 49 5.50 -5.35 0.23
CA LYS A 49 4.19 -6.00 0.50
C LYS A 49 3.31 -5.20 1.49
N THR A 50 3.84 -4.95 2.69
CA THR A 50 3.14 -4.16 3.72
C THR A 50 2.88 -2.73 3.24
N THR A 51 3.87 -2.14 2.58
CA THR A 51 3.76 -0.80 1.97
C THR A 51 2.60 -0.72 0.97
N CYS A 52 2.47 -1.69 0.06
CA CYS A 52 1.39 -1.74 -0.92
C CYS A 52 0.02 -1.88 -0.27
N ALA A 53 -0.10 -2.68 0.80
CA ALA A 53 -1.36 -2.82 1.54
C ALA A 53 -1.79 -1.49 2.19
N ILE A 54 -0.84 -0.77 2.82
CA ILE A 54 -1.09 0.54 3.42
C ILE A 54 -1.43 1.59 2.35
N ALA A 55 -0.66 1.61 1.25
CA ALA A 55 -0.86 2.53 0.14
C ALA A 55 -2.22 2.31 -0.53
N LEU A 56 -2.64 1.05 -0.73
CA LEU A 56 -3.96 0.69 -1.24
C LEU A 56 -5.07 1.21 -0.33
N ALA A 57 -4.95 1.01 0.99
CA ALA A 57 -5.94 1.51 1.94
C ALA A 57 -6.04 3.03 1.91
N ARG A 58 -4.91 3.73 1.79
CA ARG A 58 -4.88 5.20 1.65
C ARG A 58 -5.53 5.67 0.36
N ASP A 59 -5.21 5.05 -0.76
CA ASP A 59 -5.76 5.43 -2.06
C ASP A 59 -7.27 5.13 -2.14
N MET A 60 -7.76 4.11 -1.42
CA MET A 60 -9.17 3.72 -1.39
C MET A 60 -10.02 4.56 -0.40
N PHE A 61 -9.49 4.88 0.78
CA PHE A 61 -10.25 5.50 1.88
C PHE A 61 -9.84 6.94 2.19
N GLY A 62 -8.82 7.47 1.53
CA GLY A 62 -8.34 8.84 1.71
C GLY A 62 -7.94 9.13 3.16
N GLU A 63 -8.39 10.27 3.70
CA GLU A 63 -8.07 10.70 5.07
C GLU A 63 -8.59 9.75 6.16
N ASN A 64 -9.60 8.92 5.87
CA ASN A 64 -10.22 8.00 6.82
C ASN A 64 -9.62 6.58 6.76
N TRP A 65 -8.48 6.39 6.09
CA TRP A 65 -7.90 5.06 5.89
C TRP A 65 -7.55 4.34 7.20
N GLN A 66 -7.15 5.05 8.26
CA GLN A 66 -6.83 4.41 9.54
C GLN A 66 -8.04 3.72 10.19
N GLN A 67 -9.26 4.16 9.90
CA GLN A 67 -10.48 3.53 10.42
C GLN A 67 -10.83 2.24 9.67
N ASN A 68 -10.26 2.05 8.48
CA ASN A 68 -10.54 0.96 7.55
C ASN A 68 -9.32 0.03 7.36
N TYR A 69 -8.25 0.25 8.13
CA TYR A 69 -7.02 -0.52 8.06
C TYR A 69 -6.60 -0.98 9.45
N PHE A 70 -6.32 -2.27 9.59
CA PHE A 70 -5.85 -2.85 10.83
C PHE A 70 -4.61 -3.70 10.57
N GLU A 71 -3.49 -3.29 11.17
CA GLU A 71 -2.24 -4.05 11.15
C GLU A 71 -2.18 -4.91 12.41
N LEU A 72 -2.33 -6.22 12.23
CA LEU A 72 -2.18 -7.23 13.26
C LEU A 72 -0.68 -7.54 13.39
N ASN A 73 -0.01 -6.89 14.34
CA ASN A 73 1.36 -7.23 14.75
C ASN A 73 1.33 -8.21 15.92
#